data_AF-A0A356AQL4-F1
#
_entry.id   AF-A0A356AQL4-F1
#
_cell.length_a   1.000
_cell.length_b   1.000
_cell.length_c   1.000
_cell.angle_alpha   90.00
_cell.angle_beta   90.00
_cell.angle_gamma   90.00
#
_symmetry.space_group_name_H-M   'P 1'
#
loop_
_entity.id
_entity.type
_entity.pdbx_description
1 polymer ?
#
loop_
_entity_poly.entity_id
_entity_poly.type
_entity_poly.pdbx_seq_one_letter_code
_entity_poly.pdbx_strand_id
1 'polypeptide(L)'
;MLDFIAIPLGHILKFIYDTIAFENYGSAIILFTVAVKSLLLPLAMKQSHSAARMGELRPRLQEIQKKYQDEPEKMNREVMEFYRENKLSPAGGCLPLLLQMPILFSLYYVISQPLKYMAGKSAAAISQLYQMIPQGPDRISNMQDLSILSYFSSHAEALKQTGGLLKQEDLLNMNFFGINLGAIPAHVFTTPFNAFIQIHNLPLLAIPALSALTAYLSMKYSMKASPQPSQEE
;
A
#
# COMPACT_ATOMS: atom_id res chain seq x y z
N MET A 1 5.02 9.69 15.14
CA MET A 1 5.03 8.45 15.96
C MET A 1 5.59 7.27 15.18
N LEU A 2 5.21 7.09 13.90
CA LEU A 2 5.82 6.09 13.00
C LEU A 2 7.12 6.57 12.33
N ASP A 3 7.64 7.74 12.71
CA ASP A 3 8.82 8.39 12.13
C ASP A 3 10.05 7.45 12.13
N PHE A 4 10.19 6.59 13.14
CA PHE A 4 11.26 5.58 13.19
C PHE A 4 11.25 4.62 12.00
N ILE A 5 10.07 4.31 11.45
CA ILE A 5 9.91 3.45 10.27
C ILE A 5 9.77 4.30 9.00
N ALA A 6 9.06 5.42 9.07
CA ALA A 6 8.78 6.28 7.93
C ALA A 6 10.03 6.99 7.39
N ILE A 7 10.94 7.46 8.26
CA ILE A 7 12.18 8.10 7.84
C ILE A 7 13.05 7.15 6.99
N PRO A 8 13.45 5.95 7.46
CA PRO A 8 14.29 5.07 6.66
C PRO A 8 13.58 4.62 5.39
N LEU A 9 12.26 4.37 5.43
CA LEU A 9 11.50 4.05 4.21
C LEU A 9 11.49 5.22 3.22
N GLY A 10 11.40 6.46 3.69
CA GLY A 10 11.49 7.66 2.86
C GLY A 10 12.83 7.80 2.18
N HIS A 11 13.93 7.54 2.90
CA HIS A 11 15.27 7.51 2.32
C HIS A 11 15.44 6.40 1.27
N ILE A 12 14.92 5.20 1.55
CA ILE A 12 14.93 4.09 0.58
C ILE A 12 14.12 4.47 -0.67
N LEU A 13 12.95 5.08 -0.50
CA LEU A 13 12.11 5.51 -1.62
C LEU A 13 12.80 6.62 -2.44
N LYS A 14 13.45 7.59 -1.78
CA LYS A 14 14.25 8.63 -2.44
C LYS A 14 15.41 8.03 -3.22
N PHE A 15 16.12 7.07 -2.63
CA PHE A 15 17.20 6.36 -3.30
C PHE A 15 16.71 5.64 -4.57
N ILE A 16 15.60 4.91 -4.48
CA ILE A 16 15.00 4.24 -5.64
C ILE A 16 14.58 5.27 -6.70
N TYR A 17 13.97 6.39 -6.27
CA TYR A 17 13.53 7.47 -7.15
C TYR A 17 14.71 8.08 -7.94
N ASP A 18 15.81 8.40 -7.26
CA ASP A 18 16.98 9.06 -7.85
C ASP A 18 17.81 8.12 -8.73
N THR A 19 17.92 6.83 -8.36
CA THR A 19 18.91 5.92 -8.98
C THR A 19 18.31 4.91 -9.95
N ILE A 20 17.12 4.38 -9.68
CA ILE A 20 16.55 3.25 -10.43
C ILE A 20 15.34 3.69 -11.25
N ALA A 21 14.54 4.62 -10.72
CA ALA A 21 13.25 4.99 -11.27
C ALA A 21 13.31 6.18 -12.25
N PHE A 22 14.51 6.62 -12.66
CA PHE A 22 14.71 7.72 -13.62
C PHE A 22 13.92 8.99 -13.27
N GLU A 23 13.92 9.37 -11.98
CA GLU A 23 13.16 10.52 -11.49
C GLU A 23 11.67 10.44 -11.86
N ASN A 24 11.07 9.26 -11.79
CA ASN A 24 9.64 9.08 -11.94
C ASN A 24 9.03 8.45 -10.68
N TYR A 25 8.14 9.19 -10.04
CA TYR A 25 7.61 8.84 -8.74
C TYR A 25 6.71 7.60 -8.77
N GLY A 26 5.91 7.43 -9.82
CA GLY A 26 5.06 6.26 -9.98
C GLY A 26 5.87 4.97 -10.14
N SER A 27 6.93 4.98 -10.95
CA SER A 27 7.84 3.83 -11.04
C SER A 27 8.61 3.58 -9.75
N ALA A 28 8.99 4.63 -9.00
CA ALA A 28 9.66 4.47 -7.72
C ALA A 28 8.79 3.72 -6.71
N ILE A 29 7.50 4.05 -6.63
CA ILE A 29 6.53 3.34 -5.76
C ILE A 29 6.39 1.87 -6.18
N ILE A 30 6.32 1.58 -7.48
CA ILE A 30 6.21 0.20 -7.98
C ILE A 30 7.44 -0.62 -7.59
N LEU A 31 8.64 -0.10 -7.86
CA LEU A 31 9.90 -0.76 -7.53
C LEU A 31 10.05 -0.97 -6.02
N PHE A 32 9.69 0.04 -5.22
CA PHE A 32 9.66 -0.07 -3.77
C PHE A 32 8.72 -1.20 -3.31
N THR A 33 7.51 -1.26 -3.88
CA THR A 33 6.53 -2.30 -3.55
C THR A 33 7.05 -3.69 -3.89
N VAL A 34 7.70 -3.86 -5.04
CA VAL A 34 8.32 -5.13 -5.44
C VAL A 34 9.45 -5.52 -4.47
N ALA A 35 10.29 -4.58 -4.06
CA ALA A 35 11.37 -4.82 -3.10
C ALA A 35 10.83 -5.28 -1.74
N VAL A 36 9.84 -4.56 -1.18
CA VAL A 36 9.21 -4.92 0.10
C VAL A 36 8.51 -6.27 0.00
N LYS A 37 7.75 -6.53 -1.07
CA LYS A 37 7.09 -7.84 -1.27
C LYS A 37 8.10 -8.97 -1.39
N SER A 38 9.23 -8.75 -2.06
CA SER A 38 10.30 -9.75 -2.20
C SER A 38 10.92 -10.09 -0.84
N LEU A 39 11.14 -9.08 0.02
CA LEU A 39 11.64 -9.29 1.38
C LEU A 39 10.64 -10.03 2.27
N LEU A 40 9.34 -9.75 2.12
CA LEU A 40 8.26 -10.40 2.88
C LEU A 40 7.83 -11.75 2.28
N LEU A 41 8.26 -12.08 1.06
CA LEU A 41 7.92 -13.32 0.35
C LEU A 41 8.17 -14.60 1.16
N PRO A 42 9.35 -14.83 1.76
CA PRO A 42 9.59 -16.05 2.54
C PRO A 42 8.64 -16.18 3.74
N LEU A 43 8.28 -15.06 4.37
CA LEU A 43 7.32 -15.05 5.46
C LEU A 43 5.90 -15.36 4.96
N ALA A 44 5.49 -14.75 3.84
CA ALA A 44 4.21 -15.01 3.19
C ALA A 44 4.07 -16.48 2.75
N MET A 45 5.15 -17.07 2.22
CA MET A 45 5.17 -18.50 1.86
C MET A 45 4.95 -19.41 3.07
N LYS A 46 5.64 -19.15 4.19
CA LYS A 46 5.44 -19.92 5.44
C LYS A 46 3.99 -19.83 5.93
N GLN A 47 3.37 -18.65 5.84
CA GLN A 47 1.99 -18.43 6.23
C GLN A 47 1.00 -19.12 5.29
N SER A 48 1.25 -19.08 3.98
CA SER A 48 0.44 -19.77 2.97
C SER A 48 0.41 -21.28 3.20
N HIS A 49 1.55 -21.89 3.50
CA HIS A 49 1.63 -23.31 3.81
C HIS A 49 0.88 -23.67 5.12
N SER A 50 0.93 -22.81 6.15
CA SER A 50 0.11 -22.99 7.36
C SER A 50 -1.39 -22.93 7.06
N ALA A 51 -1.80 -21.98 6.20
CA ALA A 51 -3.20 -21.86 5.76
C ALA A 51 -3.68 -23.05 4.94
N ALA A 52 -2.80 -23.64 4.11
CA ALA A 52 -3.12 -24.86 3.35
C ALA A 52 -3.41 -26.06 4.28
N ARG A 53 -2.55 -26.29 5.29
CA ARG A 53 -2.78 -27.34 6.31
C ARG A 53 -4.07 -27.13 7.09
N MET A 54 -4.41 -25.88 7.39
CA MET A 54 -5.69 -25.54 8.02
C MET A 54 -6.87 -25.90 7.11
N GLY A 55 -6.73 -25.72 5.80
CA GLY A 55 -7.73 -26.12 4.79
C GLY A 55 -7.99 -27.62 4.79
N GLU A 56 -6.93 -28.44 4.85
CA GLU A 56 -7.03 -29.91 4.91
C GLU A 56 -7.72 -30.39 6.20
N LEU A 57 -7.47 -29.71 7.31
CA LEU A 57 -8.01 -30.05 8.63
C LEU A 57 -9.40 -29.45 8.90
N ARG A 58 -9.89 -28.59 8.00
CA ARG A 58 -11.20 -27.92 8.12
C ARG A 58 -12.39 -28.87 8.24
N PRO A 59 -12.46 -30.02 7.53
CA PRO A 59 -13.58 -30.96 7.66
C PRO A 59 -13.66 -31.57 9.08
N ARG A 60 -12.52 -32.01 9.64
CA ARG A 60 -12.45 -32.55 11.00
C ARG A 60 -12.83 -31.50 12.05
N LEU A 61 -12.41 -30.26 11.84
CA LEU A 61 -12.82 -29.15 12.71
C LEU A 61 -14.34 -28.92 12.67
N GLN A 62 -14.98 -29.09 11.51
CA GLN A 62 -16.44 -29.01 11.38
C GLN A 62 -17.16 -30.18 12.08
N GLU A 63 -16.59 -31.38 12.07
CA GLU A 63 -17.13 -32.53 12.82
C GLU A 63 -17.12 -32.26 14.33
N ILE A 64 -16.03 -31.70 14.88
CA ILE A 64 -15.94 -31.31 16.29
C ILE A 64 -17.03 -30.26 16.61
N GLN A 65 -17.19 -29.25 15.76
CA GLN A 65 -18.21 -28.20 15.94
C GLN A 65 -19.63 -28.76 15.90
N LYS A 66 -19.92 -29.71 14.99
CA LYS A 66 -21.23 -30.38 14.92
C LYS A 66 -21.48 -31.26 16.14
N LYS A 67 -20.46 -31.99 16.62
CA LYS A 67 -20.58 -32.91 17.74
C LYS A 67 -20.88 -32.21 19.07
N TYR A 68 -20.35 -31.00 19.27
CA TYR A 68 -20.48 -30.25 20.52
C TYR A 68 -21.29 -28.95 20.36
N GLN A 69 -22.19 -28.90 19.38
CA GLN A 69 -22.97 -27.70 19.06
C GLN A 69 -23.79 -27.18 20.27
N ASP A 70 -24.29 -28.09 21.11
CA ASP A 70 -25.09 -27.78 22.30
C ASP A 70 -24.23 -27.52 23.57
N GLU A 71 -22.91 -27.73 23.49
CA GLU A 71 -21.96 -27.61 24.63
C GLU A 71 -20.83 -26.61 24.30
N PRO A 72 -21.08 -25.29 24.28
CA PRO A 72 -20.12 -24.29 23.77
C PRO A 72 -18.79 -24.25 24.54
N GLU A 73 -18.81 -24.48 25.86
CA GLU A 73 -17.58 -24.55 26.66
C GLU A 73 -16.70 -25.74 26.27
N LYS A 74 -17.33 -26.89 26.04
CA LYS A 74 -16.64 -28.13 25.66
C LYS A 74 -16.14 -28.04 24.22
N MET A 75 -16.94 -27.48 23.32
CA MET A 75 -16.53 -27.18 21.95
C MET A 75 -15.27 -26.32 21.90
N ASN A 76 -15.21 -25.23 22.68
CA ASN A 76 -14.02 -24.36 22.70
C ASN A 76 -12.76 -25.09 23.19
N ARG A 77 -12.88 -25.98 24.19
CA ARG A 77 -11.75 -26.78 24.69
C ARG A 77 -11.25 -27.75 23.62
N GLU A 78 -12.15 -28.50 23.00
CA GLU A 78 -11.84 -29.49 21.96
C GLU A 78 -11.25 -28.84 20.71
N VAL A 79 -11.77 -27.69 20.30
CA VAL A 79 -11.21 -26.91 19.17
C VAL A 79 -9.79 -26.43 19.49
N MET A 80 -9.54 -25.97 20.72
CA MET A 80 -8.19 -25.54 21.13
C MET A 80 -7.22 -26.72 21.25
N GLU A 81 -7.67 -27.86 21.77
CA GLU A 81 -6.91 -29.10 21.82
C GLU A 81 -6.54 -29.56 20.41
N PHE A 82 -7.51 -29.56 19.48
CA PHE A 82 -7.30 -29.88 18.07
C PHE A 82 -6.24 -28.99 17.41
N TYR A 83 -6.27 -27.66 17.64
CA TYR A 83 -5.23 -26.77 17.13
C TYR A 83 -3.85 -27.09 17.72
N ARG A 84 -3.79 -27.42 19.01
CA ARG A 84 -2.54 -27.75 19.73
C ARG A 84 -1.93 -29.05 19.21
N GLU A 85 -2.73 -30.10 19.06
CA GLU A 85 -2.31 -31.40 18.53
C GLU A 85 -1.74 -31.29 17.11
N ASN A 86 -2.41 -30.50 16.27
CA ASN A 86 -2.00 -30.30 14.88
C ASN A 86 -0.93 -29.19 14.71
N LYS A 87 -0.44 -28.59 15.81
CA LYS A 87 0.55 -27.50 15.84
C LYS A 87 0.16 -26.32 14.94
N LEU A 88 -1.13 -26.04 14.88
CA LEU A 88 -1.70 -24.92 14.13
C LEU A 88 -1.97 -23.73 15.05
N SER A 89 -1.81 -22.52 14.51
CA SER A 89 -2.18 -21.29 15.22
C SER A 89 -3.42 -20.68 14.58
N PRO A 90 -4.50 -20.41 15.34
CA PRO A 90 -5.69 -19.75 14.81
C PRO A 90 -5.40 -18.32 14.32
N ALA A 91 -4.34 -17.67 14.83
CA ALA A 91 -3.90 -16.33 14.43
C ALA A 91 -2.89 -16.33 13.26
N GLY A 92 -2.45 -17.49 12.78
CA GLY A 92 -1.42 -17.60 11.74
C GLY A 92 -1.80 -16.92 10.41
N GLY A 93 -3.10 -16.74 10.14
CA GLY A 93 -3.60 -16.13 8.90
C GLY A 93 -3.58 -14.59 8.88
N CYS A 94 -3.68 -13.91 10.03
CA CYS A 94 -3.71 -12.44 10.08
C CYS A 94 -2.34 -11.80 10.35
N LEU A 95 -1.33 -12.61 10.68
CA LEU A 95 0.05 -12.18 10.90
C LEU A 95 0.66 -11.34 9.76
N PRO A 96 0.50 -11.67 8.46
CA PRO A 96 1.02 -10.81 7.39
C PRO A 96 0.34 -9.45 7.36
N LEU A 97 -0.96 -9.40 7.63
CA LEU A 97 -1.70 -8.14 7.66
C LEU A 97 -1.18 -7.27 8.80
N LEU A 98 -1.01 -7.83 9.99
CA LEU A 98 -0.48 -7.09 11.15
C LEU A 98 0.93 -6.52 10.89
N LEU A 99 1.79 -7.26 10.19
CA LEU A 99 3.12 -6.76 9.82
C LEU A 99 3.06 -5.70 8.70
N GLN A 100 2.11 -5.84 7.76
CA GLN A 100 1.93 -4.93 6.65
C GLN A 100 1.34 -3.58 7.09
N MET A 101 0.46 -3.55 8.10
CA MET A 101 -0.23 -2.32 8.52
C MET A 101 0.75 -1.20 8.92
N PRO A 102 1.78 -1.41 9.75
CA PRO A 102 2.79 -0.39 10.04
C PRO A 102 3.51 0.12 8.78
N ILE A 103 3.90 -0.79 7.88
CA ILE A 103 4.59 -0.43 6.63
C ILE A 103 3.68 0.43 5.74
N LEU A 104 2.39 0.07 5.63
CA LEU A 104 1.40 0.81 4.86
C LEU A 104 1.19 2.21 5.42
N PHE A 105 1.00 2.36 6.73
CA PHE A 105 0.83 3.67 7.36
C PHE A 105 2.10 4.52 7.23
N SER A 106 3.27 3.94 7.43
CA SER A 106 4.54 4.63 7.22
C SER A 106 4.68 5.12 5.79
N LEU A 107 4.35 4.30 4.79
CA LEU A 107 4.39 4.69 3.38
C LEU A 107 3.38 5.81 3.08
N TYR A 108 2.17 5.76 3.65
CA TYR A 108 1.20 6.84 3.55
C TYR A 108 1.76 8.18 4.05
N TYR A 109 2.46 8.18 5.19
CA TYR A 109 3.11 9.38 5.71
C TYR A 109 4.24 9.86 4.79
N VAL A 110 5.06 8.95 4.26
CA VAL A 110 6.14 9.28 3.32
C VAL A 110 5.58 9.95 2.06
N ILE A 111 4.52 9.39 1.49
CA ILE A 111 3.88 9.92 0.27
C ILE A 111 3.16 11.25 0.54
N SER A 112 2.54 11.42 1.70
CA SER A 112 1.81 12.64 2.05
C SER A 112 2.74 13.78 2.51
N GLN A 113 3.93 13.44 3.02
CA GLN A 113 4.92 14.39 3.54
C GLN A 113 6.34 14.09 2.98
N PRO A 114 6.50 14.13 1.65
CA PRO A 114 7.77 13.79 1.00
C PRO A 114 8.89 14.77 1.35
N LEU A 115 8.60 16.06 1.60
CA LEU A 115 9.63 17.02 1.98
C LEU A 115 10.21 16.69 3.36
N LYS A 116 9.35 16.23 4.29
CA LYS A 116 9.79 15.75 5.60
C LYS A 116 10.57 14.44 5.51
N TYR A 117 10.00 13.40 4.88
CA TYR A 117 10.54 12.04 4.99
C TYR A 117 11.53 11.64 3.88
N MET A 118 11.46 12.24 2.69
CA MET A 118 12.37 11.96 1.58
C MET A 118 13.48 13.02 1.48
N ALA A 119 13.10 14.31 1.54
CA ALA A 119 14.05 15.42 1.44
C ALA A 119 14.63 15.86 2.80
N GLY A 120 14.13 15.32 3.92
CA GLY A 120 14.66 15.58 5.26
C GLY A 120 14.49 17.02 5.75
N LYS A 121 13.53 17.79 5.21
CA LYS A 121 13.31 19.19 5.59
C LYS A 121 12.71 19.28 7.00
N SER A 122 13.14 20.30 7.75
CA SER A 122 12.60 20.56 9.08
C SER A 122 11.17 21.10 8.99
N ALA A 123 10.37 20.86 10.04
CA ALA A 123 9.00 21.38 10.11
C ALA A 123 8.94 22.91 10.00
N ALA A 124 9.98 23.61 10.50
CA ALA A 124 10.11 25.06 10.38
C ALA A 124 10.32 25.48 8.91
N ALA A 125 11.20 24.80 8.18
CA ALA A 125 11.41 25.06 6.76
C ALA A 125 10.14 24.81 5.94
N ILE A 126 9.43 23.72 6.21
CA ILE A 126 8.15 23.40 5.54
C ILE A 126 7.11 24.49 5.82
N SER A 127 6.99 24.94 7.07
CA SER A 127 6.07 26.01 7.44
C SER A 127 6.39 27.34 6.75
N GLN A 128 7.68 27.68 6.63
CA GLN A 128 8.12 28.88 5.91
C GLN A 128 7.80 28.79 4.41
N LEU A 129 8.11 27.65 3.77
CA LEU A 129 7.79 27.41 2.36
C LEU A 129 6.28 27.47 2.11
N TYR A 130 5.48 26.90 3.01
CA TYR A 130 4.01 26.94 2.89
C TYR A 130 3.44 28.36 2.99
N GLN A 131 4.05 29.24 3.79
CA GLN A 131 3.63 30.64 3.90
C GLN A 131 3.96 31.47 2.64
N MET A 132 4.93 31.05 1.84
CA MET A 132 5.29 31.69 0.57
C MET A 132 4.27 31.39 -0.56
N ILE A 133 3.39 30.40 -0.37
CA ILE A 133 2.40 30.01 -1.37
C ILE A 133 1.18 30.94 -1.29
N PRO A 134 0.76 31.57 -2.40
CA PRO A 134 -0.45 32.39 -2.42
C PRO A 134 -1.70 31.56 -2.11
N GLN A 135 -2.75 32.22 -1.63
CA GLN A 135 -4.05 31.55 -1.43
C GLN A 135 -4.61 31.14 -2.79
N GLY A 136 -4.89 29.85 -2.98
CA GLY A 136 -5.29 29.30 -4.27
C GLY A 136 -5.72 27.83 -4.17
N PRO A 137 -6.13 27.22 -5.29
CA PRO A 137 -6.60 25.83 -5.32
C PRO A 137 -5.53 24.82 -4.90
N ASP A 138 -4.25 25.16 -5.04
CA ASP A 138 -3.11 24.32 -4.66
C ASP A 138 -2.83 24.31 -3.15
N ARG A 139 -3.45 25.21 -2.37
CA ARG A 139 -3.15 25.39 -0.96
C ARG A 139 -4.09 24.57 -0.09
N ILE A 140 -3.65 23.37 0.28
CA ILE A 140 -4.41 22.42 1.10
C ILE A 140 -3.93 22.52 2.55
N SER A 141 -4.79 22.99 3.46
CA SER A 141 -4.46 23.23 4.88
C SER A 141 -3.86 22.02 5.60
N ASN A 142 -4.33 20.82 5.28
CA ASN A 142 -3.93 19.58 5.93
C ASN A 142 -2.80 18.82 5.20
N MET A 143 -2.32 19.32 4.05
CA MET A 143 -1.30 18.68 3.22
C MET A 143 -0.29 19.72 2.71
N GLN A 144 0.51 20.27 3.64
CA GLN A 144 1.47 21.34 3.35
C GLN A 144 2.53 20.92 2.33
N ASP A 145 3.16 19.77 2.51
CA ASP A 145 4.20 19.26 1.60
C ASP A 145 3.70 19.13 0.16
N LEU A 146 2.52 18.53 -0.05
CA LEU A 146 1.95 18.38 -1.39
C LEU A 146 1.57 19.74 -2.00
N SER A 147 1.10 20.69 -1.19
CA SER A 147 0.81 22.06 -1.65
C SER A 147 2.10 22.74 -2.15
N ILE A 148 3.20 22.60 -1.39
CA ILE A 148 4.53 23.11 -1.77
C ILE A 148 4.99 22.45 -3.07
N LEU A 149 4.92 21.12 -3.17
CA LEU A 149 5.33 20.41 -4.38
C LEU A 149 4.51 20.80 -5.61
N SER A 150 3.18 20.87 -5.50
CA SER A 150 2.29 21.26 -6.60
C SER A 150 2.59 22.68 -7.09
N TYR A 151 2.72 23.63 -6.14
CA TYR A 151 2.96 25.03 -6.49
C TYR A 151 4.35 25.24 -7.11
N PHE A 152 5.42 24.76 -6.48
CA PHE A 152 6.78 24.98 -6.98
C PHE A 152 7.13 24.13 -8.20
N SER A 153 6.45 23.00 -8.43
CA SER A 153 6.59 22.26 -9.70
C SER A 153 5.98 22.97 -10.89
N SER A 154 4.91 23.75 -10.69
CA SER A 154 4.30 24.59 -11.73
C SER A 154 4.97 25.97 -11.86
N HIS A 155 5.65 26.44 -10.80
CA HIS A 155 6.30 27.75 -10.74
C HIS A 155 7.80 27.62 -10.42
N ALA A 156 8.57 26.99 -11.31
CA ALA A 156 10.00 26.74 -11.09
C ALA A 156 10.82 28.03 -10.83
N GLU A 157 10.38 29.19 -11.35
CA GLU A 157 11.01 30.49 -11.13
C GLU A 157 10.94 30.95 -9.66
N ALA A 158 9.87 30.57 -8.96
CA ALA A 158 9.65 30.90 -7.56
C ALA A 158 10.64 30.21 -6.62
N LEU A 159 11.31 29.14 -7.05
CA LEU A 159 12.36 28.46 -6.27
C LEU A 159 13.52 29.40 -5.91
N LYS A 160 13.82 30.40 -6.73
CA LYS A 160 14.86 31.39 -6.42
C LYS A 160 14.53 32.19 -5.15
N GLN A 161 13.25 32.33 -4.83
CA GLN A 161 12.77 33.10 -3.69
C GLN A 161 12.82 32.30 -2.38
N THR A 162 13.00 30.98 -2.43
CA THR A 162 13.02 30.13 -1.24
C THR A 162 14.35 30.17 -0.48
N GLY A 163 15.33 30.97 -0.92
CA GLY A 163 16.63 31.12 -0.23
C GLY A 163 17.40 29.80 -0.07
N GLY A 164 17.20 28.84 -0.98
CA GLY A 164 17.81 27.50 -0.90
C GLY A 164 17.14 26.51 0.05
N LEU A 165 16.03 26.88 0.71
CA LEU A 165 15.26 25.96 1.57
C LEU A 165 14.67 24.79 0.78
N LEU A 166 14.27 25.04 -0.45
CA LEU A 166 13.78 24.05 -1.41
C LEU A 166 14.65 24.10 -2.67
N LYS A 167 15.06 22.93 -3.16
CA LYS A 167 15.84 22.79 -4.39
C LYS A 167 15.06 22.05 -5.46
N GLN A 168 15.51 22.13 -6.71
CA GLN A 168 14.91 21.39 -7.82
C GLN A 168 14.92 19.86 -7.57
N GLU A 169 15.98 19.32 -6.95
CA GLU A 169 16.12 17.91 -6.60
C GLU A 169 15.14 17.41 -5.53
N ASP A 170 14.53 18.35 -4.78
CA ASP A 170 13.50 18.06 -3.78
C ASP A 170 12.10 17.98 -4.43
N LEU A 171 11.94 18.48 -5.67
CA LEU A 171 10.69 18.42 -6.41
C LEU A 171 10.53 17.06 -7.07
N LEU A 172 9.46 16.36 -6.68
CA LEU A 172 9.15 15.05 -7.22
C LEU A 172 8.38 15.17 -8.55
N ASN A 173 8.84 14.44 -9.56
CA ASN A 173 8.12 14.29 -10.81
C ASN A 173 6.96 13.30 -10.61
N MET A 174 5.78 13.87 -10.46
CA MET A 174 4.52 13.13 -10.24
C MET A 174 3.85 12.65 -11.53
N ASN A 175 4.47 12.83 -12.70
CA ASN A 175 3.89 12.37 -13.96
C ASN A 175 4.13 10.87 -14.15
N PHE A 176 3.06 10.08 -14.23
CA PHE A 176 3.10 8.64 -14.46
C PHE A 176 2.16 8.26 -15.61
N PHE A 177 2.71 7.87 -16.76
CA PHE A 177 1.97 7.59 -18.00
C PHE A 177 1.02 8.73 -18.43
N GLY A 178 1.44 9.98 -18.23
CA GLY A 178 0.63 11.18 -18.55
C GLY A 178 -0.27 11.62 -17.39
N ILE A 179 -0.44 10.82 -16.34
CA ILE A 179 -1.29 11.16 -15.20
C ILE A 179 -0.44 11.85 -14.13
N ASN A 180 -0.88 13.01 -13.64
CA ASN A 180 -0.26 13.66 -12.48
C ASN A 180 -0.80 13.03 -11.18
N LEU A 181 0.06 12.30 -10.47
CA LEU A 181 -0.26 11.59 -9.23
C LEU A 181 -0.47 12.53 -8.02
N GLY A 182 -0.07 13.80 -8.12
CA GLY A 182 -0.26 14.81 -7.08
C GLY A 182 -1.51 15.66 -7.26
N ALA A 183 -2.23 15.54 -8.38
CA ALA A 183 -3.42 16.32 -8.65
C ALA A 183 -4.63 15.80 -7.87
N ILE A 184 -5.43 16.71 -7.31
CA ILE A 184 -6.70 16.35 -6.65
C ILE A 184 -7.81 16.23 -7.69
N PRO A 185 -8.43 15.05 -7.85
CA PRO A 185 -9.52 14.86 -8.81
C PRO A 185 -10.87 15.41 -8.26
N ALA A 186 -11.02 16.73 -8.20
CA ALA A 186 -12.19 17.38 -7.58
C ALA A 186 -13.53 17.12 -8.30
N HIS A 187 -13.52 16.78 -9.59
CA HIS A 187 -14.74 16.64 -10.41
C HIS A 187 -14.92 15.23 -11.01
N VAL A 188 -14.18 14.23 -10.55
CA VAL A 188 -14.22 12.87 -11.12
C VAL A 188 -15.56 12.17 -10.89
N PHE A 189 -16.21 12.39 -9.76
CA PHE A 189 -17.51 11.75 -9.46
C PHE A 189 -18.72 12.49 -10.08
N THR A 190 -18.50 13.70 -10.59
CA THR A 190 -19.56 14.51 -11.23
C THR A 190 -19.40 14.56 -12.75
N THR A 191 -18.29 14.08 -13.29
CA THR A 191 -18.06 14.02 -14.73
C THR A 191 -18.80 12.81 -15.32
N PRO A 192 -19.55 12.99 -16.43
CA PRO A 192 -20.23 11.88 -17.07
C PRO A 192 -19.21 10.85 -17.57
N PHE A 193 -19.56 9.57 -17.51
CA PHE A 193 -18.64 8.46 -17.79
C PHE A 193 -17.93 8.60 -19.16
N ASN A 194 -18.62 9.12 -20.18
CA ASN A 194 -18.03 9.37 -21.51
C ASN A 194 -16.88 10.41 -21.49
N ALA A 195 -16.98 11.44 -20.64
CA ALA A 195 -15.93 12.43 -20.44
C ALA A 195 -14.81 11.89 -19.53
N PHE A 196 -15.14 10.96 -18.62
CA PHE A 196 -14.17 10.29 -17.76
C PHE A 196 -13.22 9.37 -18.55
N ILE A 197 -13.70 8.67 -19.59
CA ILE A 197 -12.92 7.74 -20.44
C ILE A 197 -12.00 8.45 -21.45
N GLN A 198 -11.77 9.76 -21.32
CA GLN A 198 -10.75 10.44 -22.12
C GLN A 198 -9.40 9.70 -22.04
N ILE A 199 -8.62 9.72 -23.14
CA ILE A 199 -7.38 8.96 -23.34
C ILE A 199 -6.42 9.08 -22.15
N HIS A 200 -6.38 10.23 -21.47
CA HIS A 200 -5.55 10.49 -20.29
C HIS A 200 -5.91 9.64 -19.06
N ASN A 201 -7.18 9.29 -18.87
CA ASN A 201 -7.66 8.55 -17.70
C ASN A 201 -7.78 7.04 -17.95
N LEU A 202 -7.60 6.61 -19.20
CA LEU A 202 -7.66 5.20 -19.60
C LEU A 202 -6.70 4.29 -18.80
N PRO A 203 -5.45 4.71 -18.48
CA PRO A 203 -4.57 3.90 -17.64
C PRO A 203 -5.11 3.67 -16.21
N LEU A 204 -5.88 4.62 -15.67
CA LEU A 204 -6.47 4.50 -14.33
C LEU A 204 -7.49 3.35 -14.27
N LEU A 205 -8.18 3.09 -15.39
CA LEU A 205 -9.17 2.01 -15.52
C LEU A 205 -8.52 0.63 -15.77
N ALA A 206 -7.28 0.61 -16.25
CA ALA A 206 -6.51 -0.62 -16.42
C ALA A 206 -6.13 -1.26 -15.07
N ILE A 207 -5.97 -0.47 -14.01
CA ILE A 207 -5.59 -0.94 -12.67
C ILE A 207 -6.62 -1.96 -12.09
N PRO A 208 -7.92 -1.64 -11.98
CA PRO A 208 -8.90 -2.61 -11.48
C PRO A 208 -9.06 -3.81 -12.42
N ALA A 209 -8.95 -3.63 -13.73
CA ALA A 209 -9.02 -4.72 -14.70
C ALA A 209 -7.85 -5.71 -14.56
N LEU A 210 -6.62 -5.20 -14.44
CA LEU A 210 -5.42 -6.00 -14.17
C LEU A 210 -5.48 -6.67 -12.80
N SER A 211 -5.98 -5.98 -11.77
CA SER A 211 -6.20 -6.56 -10.45
C SER A 211 -7.20 -7.71 -10.49
N ALA A 212 -8.35 -7.53 -11.16
CA ALA A 212 -9.34 -8.58 -11.34
C ALA A 212 -8.79 -9.78 -12.13
N LEU A 213 -8.05 -9.53 -13.21
CA LEU A 213 -7.43 -10.57 -14.03
C LEU A 213 -6.39 -11.36 -13.23
N THR A 214 -5.50 -10.68 -12.52
CA THR A 214 -4.47 -11.33 -11.71
C THR A 214 -5.08 -12.11 -10.54
N ALA A 215 -6.13 -11.58 -9.90
CA ALA A 215 -6.87 -12.29 -8.87
C ALA A 215 -7.57 -13.54 -9.43
N TYR A 216 -8.22 -13.43 -10.59
CA TYR A 216 -8.86 -14.55 -11.27
C TYR A 216 -7.87 -15.66 -11.61
N LEU A 217 -6.72 -15.30 -12.20
CA LEU A 217 -5.66 -16.25 -12.53
C LEU A 217 -5.11 -16.92 -11.26
N SER A 218 -4.79 -16.14 -10.22
CA SER A 218 -4.32 -16.65 -8.94
C SER A 218 -5.31 -17.65 -8.32
N MET A 219 -6.60 -17.31 -8.31
CA MET A 219 -7.65 -18.18 -7.79
C MET A 219 -7.75 -19.48 -8.60
N LYS A 220 -7.73 -19.39 -9.93
CA LYS A 220 -7.80 -20.56 -10.82
C LYS A 220 -6.62 -21.53 -10.62
N TYR A 221 -5.41 -21.00 -10.46
CA TYR A 221 -4.22 -21.83 -10.21
C TYR A 221 -4.19 -22.39 -8.79
N SER A 222 -4.61 -21.61 -7.79
CA SER A 222 -4.67 -22.03 -6.39
C SER A 222 -5.70 -23.15 -6.17
N MET A 223 -6.89 -23.05 -6.76
CA MET A 223 -7.93 -24.08 -6.66
C MET A 223 -7.52 -25.41 -7.32
N LYS A 224 -6.64 -25.37 -8.34
CA LYS A 224 -6.15 -26.58 -9.01
C LYS A 224 -5.09 -27.34 -8.19
N ALA A 225 -4.49 -26.69 -7.19
CA ALA A 225 -3.44 -27.25 -6.36
C ALA A 225 -3.92 -27.77 -4.99
N SER A 226 -5.17 -27.48 -4.59
CA SER A 226 -5.77 -28.02 -3.36
C SER A 226 -6.27 -29.45 -3.58
N PRO A 227 -5.89 -30.44 -2.74
CA PRO A 227 -6.46 -31.78 -2.81
C PRO A 227 -7.97 -31.70 -2.59
N GLN A 228 -8.76 -32.25 -3.51
CA GLN A 228 -10.20 -32.42 -3.28
C GLN A 228 -10.39 -33.36 -2.10
N PRO A 229 -11.32 -33.07 -1.17
CA PRO A 229 -11.68 -34.05 -0.16
C PRO A 229 -12.21 -35.29 -0.88
N SER A 230 -11.59 -36.44 -0.62
CA SER A 230 -12.06 -37.75 -1.06
C SER A 230 -13.50 -37.91 -0.58
N GLN A 231 -14.43 -37.76 -1.52
CA GLN A 231 -15.78 -38.28 -1.38
C GLN A 231 -15.64 -39.80 -1.45
N GLU A 232 -15.38 -40.44 -0.32
CA GLU A 232 -15.67 -41.87 -0.17
C GLU A 232 -17.12 -41.97 0.30
N GLU A 233 -17.94 -42.53 -0.61
CA GLU A 233 -19.30 -43.06 -0.39
C GLU A 233 -19.34 -44.14 0.70
#